data_AF-A0A059B5F1-F1
#
_entry.id   AF-A0A059B5F1-F1
#
_cell.length_a   1.000
_cell.length_b   1.000
_cell.length_c   1.000
_cell.angle_alpha   90.00
_cell.angle_beta   90.00
_cell.angle_gamma   90.00
#
_symmetry.space_group_name_H-M   'P 1'
#
loop_
_entity.id
_entity.type
_entity.pdbx_description
1 polymer ?
#
loop_
_entity_poly.entity_id
_entity_poly.type
_entity_poly.pdbx_seq_one_letter_code
_entity_poly.pdbx_strand_id
1 'polypeptide(L)'
;IYQSCEESYRLDHSGDLHVPPEYTDEFCNGPCLSETNLVLTCIDGIVSNFIFDNHATIKDIQDTIHEGCSHGSQRGDFNVAEHIQAGGDGAPKDSKQAIFSIMMVAMGWLLLLC
;
A
#
# COMPACT_ATOMS: atom_id res chain seq x y z
N ILE A 1 19.26 13.73 -1.08
CA ILE A 1 17.96 13.75 -0.39
C ILE A 1 18.15 13.19 1.01
N TYR A 2 18.70 11.98 1.17
CA TYR A 2 19.10 11.51 2.49
C TYR A 2 20.34 12.24 3.04
N GLN A 3 20.26 12.71 4.28
CA GLN A 3 21.37 13.33 5.00
C GLN A 3 21.45 12.85 6.45
N SER A 4 20.31 12.67 7.10
CA SER A 4 20.22 12.38 8.53
C SER A 4 19.52 11.05 8.84
N CYS A 5 18.79 10.46 7.89
CA CYS A 5 18.23 9.13 8.07
C CYS A 5 19.32 8.05 8.12
N GLU A 6 19.24 7.12 9.08
CA GLU A 6 20.14 5.96 9.13
C GLU A 6 20.01 5.12 7.85
N GLU A 7 21.14 4.72 7.28
CA GLU A 7 21.19 4.08 5.95
C GLU A 7 20.38 2.78 5.86
N SER A 8 20.36 2.01 6.95
CA SER A 8 19.61 0.75 7.10
C SER A 8 18.09 0.90 6.95
N TYR A 9 17.55 2.10 7.22
CA TYR A 9 16.11 2.38 7.23
C TYR A 9 15.65 3.25 6.05
N ARG A 10 16.55 3.54 5.11
CA ARG A 10 16.23 4.33 3.92
C ARG A 10 15.46 3.48 2.92
N LEU A 11 14.46 4.09 2.28
CA LEU A 11 13.91 3.55 1.04
C LEU A 11 14.98 3.62 -0.05
N ASP A 12 15.26 2.48 -0.67
CA ASP A 12 16.13 2.35 -1.83
C ASP A 12 15.38 1.81 -3.06
N HIS A 13 16.10 1.50 -4.12
CA HIS A 13 15.53 0.98 -5.37
C HIS A 13 14.77 -0.36 -5.24
N SER A 14 15.02 -1.15 -4.19
CA SER A 14 14.27 -2.39 -3.92
C SER A 14 12.78 -2.11 -3.72
N GLY A 15 12.45 -0.94 -3.16
CA GLY A 15 11.08 -0.59 -2.78
C GLY A 15 10.68 -1.10 -1.41
N ASP A 16 11.60 -1.67 -0.63
CA ASP A 16 11.31 -2.18 0.71
C ASP A 16 11.69 -1.18 1.81
N LEU A 17 10.96 -1.22 2.93
CA LEU A 17 11.23 -0.43 4.14
C LEU A 17 11.63 -1.38 5.29
N HIS A 18 12.91 -1.36 5.64
CA HIS A 18 13.49 -2.25 6.66
C HIS A 18 13.46 -1.65 8.08
N VAL A 19 12.39 -0.92 8.41
CA VAL A 19 12.24 -0.25 9.71
C VAL A 19 11.74 -1.25 10.75
N PRO A 20 12.51 -1.59 11.80
CA PRO A 20 12.05 -2.51 12.82
C PRO A 20 11.02 -1.83 13.74
N PRO A 21 10.11 -2.59 14.37
CA PRO A 21 9.05 -2.02 15.22
C PRO A 21 9.56 -1.10 16.32
N GLU A 22 10.71 -1.41 16.93
CA GLU A 22 11.37 -0.60 17.96
C GLU A 22 11.86 0.77 17.46
N TYR A 23 12.07 0.94 16.15
CA TYR A 23 12.53 2.19 15.54
C TYR A 23 11.37 3.01 14.94
N THR A 24 10.13 2.51 15.02
CA THR A 24 8.93 3.17 14.45
C THR A 24 8.81 4.64 14.86
N ASP A 25 8.96 4.94 16.16
CA ASP A 25 8.79 6.30 16.67
C ASP A 25 9.88 7.24 16.15
N GLU A 26 11.12 6.75 16.05
CA GLU A 26 12.25 7.54 15.53
C GLU A 26 12.13 7.75 14.02
N PHE A 27 11.70 6.74 13.27
CA PHE A 27 11.41 6.88 11.85
C PHE A 27 10.29 7.89 11.60
N CYS A 28 9.13 7.71 12.26
CA CYS A 28 7.91 8.47 12.01
C CYS A 28 7.96 9.91 12.53
N ASN A 29 8.76 10.22 13.55
CA ASN A 29 8.92 11.58 14.07
C ASN A 29 10.25 12.22 13.66
N GLY A 30 11.09 11.50 12.90
CA GLY A 30 12.45 11.89 12.61
C GLY A 30 12.71 12.24 11.13
N PRO A 31 13.99 12.40 10.78
CA PRO A 31 14.39 12.78 9.43
C PRO A 31 14.07 11.70 8.40
N CYS A 32 14.02 10.42 8.78
CA CYS A 32 13.74 9.33 7.84
C CYS A 32 12.38 9.47 7.13
N LEU A 33 11.31 9.78 7.87
CA LEU A 33 10.00 10.00 7.24
C LEU A 33 10.03 11.18 6.26
N SER A 34 10.61 12.30 6.67
CA SER A 34 10.66 13.52 5.84
C SER A 34 11.55 13.35 4.61
N GLU A 35 12.71 12.72 4.75
CA GLU A 35 13.64 12.44 3.66
C GLU A 35 13.03 11.41 2.68
N THR A 36 12.37 10.36 3.19
CA THR A 36 11.69 9.36 2.35
C THR A 36 10.55 10.00 1.54
N ASN A 37 9.72 10.83 2.16
CA ASN A 37 8.67 11.57 1.44
C ASN A 37 9.23 12.53 0.39
N LEU A 38 10.39 13.14 0.65
CA LEU A 38 11.08 13.97 -0.32
C LEU A 38 11.60 13.16 -1.52
N VAL A 39 12.12 11.94 -1.30
CA VAL A 39 12.49 11.02 -2.38
C VAL A 39 11.28 10.69 -3.24
N LEU A 40 10.19 10.23 -2.63
CA LEU A 40 8.97 9.84 -3.33
C LEU A 40 8.40 10.99 -4.17
N THR A 41 8.34 12.20 -3.58
CA THR A 41 7.87 13.41 -4.28
C THR A 41 8.79 13.78 -5.45
N CYS A 42 10.11 13.63 -5.30
CA CYS A 42 11.07 13.91 -6.35
C CYS A 42 10.89 12.96 -7.54
N ILE A 43 10.71 11.66 -7.28
CA ILE A 43 10.49 10.65 -8.31
C ILE A 43 9.17 10.93 -9.05
N ASP A 44 8.07 11.17 -8.32
CA ASP A 44 6.75 11.44 -8.89
C ASP A 44 6.75 12.69 -9.80
N GLY A 45 7.51 13.72 -9.42
CA GLY A 45 7.63 14.95 -10.20
C GLY A 45 8.45 14.82 -11.50
N ILE A 46 9.21 13.75 -11.68
CA ILE A 46 10.12 13.55 -12.83
C ILE A 46 9.67 12.38 -13.70
N VAL A 47 9.23 11.28 -13.09
CA VAL A 47 8.91 10.02 -13.77
C VAL A 47 7.49 9.61 -13.43
N SER A 48 6.60 9.70 -14.43
CA SER A 48 5.23 9.23 -14.27
C SER A 48 5.17 7.70 -14.17
N ASN A 49 4.32 7.19 -13.28
CA ASN A 49 4.10 5.74 -13.06
C ASN A 49 5.37 4.96 -12.74
N PHE A 50 6.25 5.54 -11.90
CA PHE A 50 7.43 4.85 -11.41
C PHE A 50 7.05 3.59 -10.60
N ILE A 51 7.79 2.50 -10.83
CA ILE A 51 7.63 1.21 -10.16
C ILE A 51 8.99 0.79 -9.60
N PHE A 52 9.02 0.40 -8.33
CA PHE A 52 10.21 -0.15 -7.65
C PHE A 52 10.47 -1.60 -8.06
N ASP A 53 11.65 -2.14 -7.72
CA ASP A 53 12.04 -3.49 -8.11
C ASP A 53 11.12 -4.57 -7.50
N ASN A 54 10.58 -4.33 -6.30
CA ASN A 54 9.57 -5.20 -5.67
C ASN A 54 8.16 -5.07 -6.27
N HIS A 55 7.99 -4.29 -7.35
CA HIS A 55 6.73 -3.96 -8.01
C HIS A 55 5.82 -2.97 -7.26
N ALA A 56 6.28 -2.35 -6.17
CA ALA A 56 5.54 -1.29 -5.51
C ALA A 56 5.46 -0.03 -6.37
N THR A 57 4.29 0.62 -6.35
CA THR A 57 4.13 2.00 -6.82
C THR A 57 4.56 2.98 -5.72
N ILE A 58 4.77 4.24 -6.08
CA ILE A 58 4.96 5.33 -5.09
C ILE A 58 3.81 5.36 -4.08
N LYS A 59 2.58 5.09 -4.54
CA LYS A 59 1.40 5.08 -3.69
C LYS A 59 1.45 3.94 -2.67
N ASP A 60 1.89 2.74 -3.06
CA ASP A 60 1.97 1.60 -2.14
C ASP A 60 2.96 1.88 -1.01
N ILE A 61 4.10 2.53 -1.31
CA ILE A 61 5.06 2.98 -0.30
C ILE A 61 4.44 4.04 0.63
N GLN A 62 3.73 5.02 0.07
CA GLN A 62 3.06 6.05 0.88
C GLN A 62 1.99 5.48 1.79
N ASP A 63 1.19 4.54 1.30
CA ASP A 63 0.15 3.87 2.07
C ASP A 63 0.78 3.03 3.20
N THR A 64 1.88 2.31 2.91
CA THR A 64 2.68 1.58 3.92
C THR A 64 3.19 2.53 5.02
N ILE A 65 3.80 3.65 4.64
CA ILE A 65 4.29 4.65 5.60
C ILE A 65 3.14 5.24 6.42
N HIS A 66 1.99 5.51 5.78
CA HIS A 66 0.83 6.08 6.45
C HIS A 66 0.30 5.15 7.54
N GLU A 67 0.11 3.86 7.22
CA GLU A 67 -0.38 2.87 8.19
C GLU A 67 0.66 2.59 9.28
N GLY A 68 1.92 2.38 8.89
CA GLY A 68 3.04 2.15 9.81
C GLY A 68 3.29 3.30 10.79
N CYS A 69 3.08 4.54 10.36
CA CYS A 69 3.21 5.73 11.23
C CYS A 69 1.91 6.18 11.90
N SER A 70 0.78 5.54 11.61
CA SER A 70 -0.50 5.86 12.24
C SER A 70 -0.55 5.45 13.72
N HIS A 71 -1.62 5.83 14.42
CA HIS A 71 -1.93 5.31 15.76
C HIS A 71 -2.82 4.06 15.74
N GLY A 72 -2.94 3.40 14.57
CA GLY A 72 -3.76 2.21 14.38
C GLY A 72 -3.08 0.92 14.82
N SER A 73 -3.76 -0.21 14.59
CA SER A 73 -3.22 -1.55 14.89
C SER A 73 -2.04 -1.96 14.02
N GLN A 74 -1.84 -1.28 12.88
CA GLN A 74 -0.73 -1.50 11.94
C GLN A 74 0.47 -0.59 12.23
N ARG A 75 0.47 0.15 13.35
CA ARG A 75 1.61 0.97 13.73
C ARG A 75 2.87 0.12 13.85
N GLY A 76 3.94 0.54 13.19
CA GLY A 76 5.22 -0.15 13.15
C GLY A 76 5.30 -1.31 12.17
N ASP A 77 4.24 -1.53 11.39
CA ASP A 77 4.26 -2.42 10.25
C ASP A 77 4.64 -1.64 8.98
N PHE A 78 5.80 -1.94 8.44
CA PHE A 78 6.33 -1.34 7.20
C PHE A 78 6.44 -2.37 6.08
N ASN A 79 5.59 -3.41 6.09
CA ASN A 79 5.56 -4.44 5.08
C ASN A 79 4.92 -3.94 3.77
N VAL A 80 5.76 -3.40 2.88
CA VAL A 80 5.33 -2.86 1.57
C VAL A 80 4.55 -3.89 0.75
N ALA A 81 4.91 -5.17 0.84
CA ALA A 81 4.28 -6.22 0.05
C ALA A 81 2.78 -6.38 0.32
N GLU A 82 2.28 -5.98 1.51
CA GLU A 82 0.84 -6.01 1.83
C GLU A 82 0.04 -4.93 1.09
N HIS A 83 0.72 -3.87 0.65
CA HIS A 83 0.14 -2.74 -0.04
C HIS A 83 0.22 -2.85 -1.56
N ILE A 84 1.11 -3.69 -2.08
CA ILE A 84 1.22 -3.94 -3.52
C ILE A 84 -0.08 -4.59 -3.98
N GLN A 85 -0.91 -3.79 -4.67
CA GLN A 85 -2.11 -4.32 -5.30
C GLN A 85 -1.68 -5.37 -6.32
N ALA A 86 -2.16 -6.60 -6.18
CA ALA A 86 -1.99 -7.64 -7.18
C ALA A 86 -2.62 -7.16 -8.49
N GLY A 87 -1.79 -6.56 -9.35
CA GLY A 87 -2.07 -5.99 -10.67
C GLY A 87 -3.53 -5.92 -11.13
N GLY A 88 -4.07 -4.70 -11.18
CA GLY A 88 -5.08 -4.31 -12.18
C GLY A 88 -6.49 -4.10 -11.64
N ASP A 89 -6.93 -2.85 -11.74
CA ASP A 89 -8.29 -2.34 -11.58
C ASP A 89 -8.90 -2.46 -10.18
N GLY A 90 -9.49 -1.35 -9.74
CA GLY A 90 -10.29 -1.30 -8.53
C GLY A 90 -11.39 -2.37 -8.57
N ALA A 91 -11.15 -3.48 -7.88
CA ALA A 91 -12.18 -4.44 -7.56
C ALA A 91 -12.98 -3.87 -6.38
N PRO A 92 -14.30 -3.61 -6.52
CA PRO A 92 -15.12 -3.34 -5.37
C PRO A 92 -15.11 -4.60 -4.49
N LYS A 93 -14.77 -4.42 -3.22
CA LYS A 93 -14.95 -5.40 -2.17
C LYS A 93 -16.43 -5.77 -2.03
N ASP A 94 -16.99 -6.64 -2.89
CA ASP A 94 -18.11 -7.51 -2.53
C ASP A 94 -18.45 -8.58 -3.59
N SER A 95 -17.66 -9.65 -3.66
CA SER A 95 -17.99 -10.80 -4.52
C SER A 95 -19.11 -11.69 -3.93
N LYS A 96 -19.53 -11.47 -2.67
CA LYS A 96 -20.53 -12.32 -2.02
C LYS A 96 -21.96 -11.88 -2.30
N GLN A 97 -22.20 -10.57 -2.44
CA GLN A 97 -23.55 -10.05 -2.67
C GLN A 97 -24.09 -10.34 -4.08
N ALA A 98 -23.24 -10.27 -5.11
CA ALA A 98 -23.68 -10.47 -6.51
C ALA A 98 -24.17 -11.89 -6.82
N ILE A 99 -23.59 -12.92 -6.17
CA ILE A 99 -23.95 -14.33 -6.38
C ILE A 99 -25.37 -14.61 -5.87
N PHE A 100 -25.75 -14.03 -4.72
CA PHE A 100 -27.10 -14.19 -4.17
C PHE A 100 -28.18 -13.60 -5.08
N SER A 101 -27.93 -12.44 -5.70
CA SER A 101 -28.90 -11.78 -6.57
C SER A 101 -29.17 -12.58 -7.84
N ILE A 102 -28.15 -13.17 -8.45
CA ILE A 102 -28.31 -13.97 -9.69
C ILE A 102 -29.10 -15.26 -9.40
N MET A 103 -28.85 -15.92 -8.27
CA MET A 103 -29.57 -17.14 -7.88
C MET A 103 -31.08 -16.89 -7.71
N MET A 104 -31.46 -15.76 -7.12
CA MET A 104 -32.89 -15.43 -6.91
C MET A 104 -33.62 -15.15 -8.23
N VAL A 105 -32.97 -14.49 -9.20
CA VAL A 105 -33.56 -14.24 -10.52
C VAL A 105 -33.75 -15.54 -11.29
N ALA A 106 -32.75 -16.45 -11.26
CA ALA A 106 -32.84 -17.74 -11.94
C ALA A 106 -33.94 -18.64 -11.33
N MET A 107 -34.04 -18.70 -10.00
CA MET A 107 -35.11 -19.45 -9.32
C MET A 107 -36.50 -18.86 -9.62
N GLY A 108 -36.63 -17.53 -9.66
CA GLY A 108 -37.89 -16.87 -10.02
C GLY A 108 -38.31 -17.13 -11.47
N TRP A 109 -37.36 -17.11 -12.40
CA TRP A 109 -37.62 -17.44 -13.81
C TRP A 109 -38.03 -18.89 -14.01
N LEU A 110 -37.42 -19.83 -13.28
CA LEU A 110 -37.76 -21.25 -13.36
C LEU A 110 -39.17 -21.53 -12.80
N LEU A 111 -39.59 -20.79 -11.76
CA LEU A 111 -40.94 -20.88 -11.19
C LEU A 111 -42.03 -20.25 -12.09
N LEU A 112 -41.67 -19.32 -12.97
CA LEU A 112 -42.61 -18.69 -13.91
C LEU A 112 -42.78 -19.50 -15.22
N LEU A 113 -41.90 -20.47 -15.48
CA LEU A 113 -41.91 -21.32 -16.68
C LEU A 113 -42.50 -22.72 -16.45
N CYS A 114 -43.06 -22.98 -15.27
CA CYS A 114 -43.80 -24.19 -14.93
C CYS A 114 -45.21 -23.81 -14.44
#